data_AF-A0A914ZTR3-F1
#
_entry.id   AF-A0A914ZTR3-F1
#
_cell.length_a   1.000
_cell.length_b   1.000
_cell.length_c   1.000
_cell.angle_alpha   90.00
_cell.angle_beta   90.00
_cell.angle_gamma   90.00
#
_symmetry.space_group_name_H-M   'P 1'
#
loop_
_entity.id
_entity.type
_entity.pdbx_description
1 polymer ?
#
loop_
_entity_poly.entity_id
_entity_poly.type
_entity_poly.pdbx_seq_one_letter_code
_entity_poly.pdbx_strand_id
1 'polypeptide(L)'
;MVVATKFELEPFLSRHQKFKVKVEYNMEELLEMITTARVLFSGENALVEVGIPLVIVGDIHGQYTDLQRIFCAVGRPGKTRFLFLGDYVDRGPQSLECIASLVAWKIAYPKRVFLLRGNHEFASVNREYGFYDELAQRFSVAQAMQLWKEFNDLFSVFPFAALVKGRILCMHGGLSPHLESITDIKNIRMPVAECFADTLEQDLVWSDPKLDLKGFEPNKLRNVSVAFGEDVVYRACKKMGLDLVVRAHQVMENGYGFFAGRKLVTVFSAPMYAELNNKGAVMRISSDMVISYAILNPVNPQTAGRDNFQRSFKDDQRSYRMTEEQIASPAQYQ
;
A
#
# COMPACT_ATOMS: atom_id res chain seq x y z
N MET A 1 31.90 9.27 -15.51
CA MET A 1 31.30 10.46 -14.87
C MET A 1 29.84 10.51 -15.26
N VAL A 2 28.95 9.98 -14.42
CA VAL A 2 27.50 10.21 -14.58
C VAL A 2 27.22 11.48 -13.81
N VAL A 3 26.80 12.52 -14.51
CA VAL A 3 26.36 13.77 -13.91
C VAL A 3 25.12 13.43 -13.09
N ALA A 4 25.28 13.39 -11.76
CA ALA A 4 24.16 13.29 -10.86
C ALA A 4 23.39 14.61 -10.95
N THR A 5 22.41 14.69 -11.85
CA THR A 5 21.41 15.73 -11.73
C THR A 5 20.67 15.48 -10.43
N LYS A 6 20.79 16.45 -9.52
CA LYS A 6 20.35 16.33 -8.14
C LYS A 6 18.87 16.66 -8.15
N PHE A 7 18.02 15.64 -8.34
CA PHE A 7 16.56 15.76 -8.29
C PHE A 7 16.14 16.81 -7.25
N GLU A 8 15.52 17.91 -7.71
CA GLU A 8 15.19 19.06 -6.87
C GLU A 8 13.95 18.76 -6.00
N LEU A 9 14.19 18.00 -4.93
CA LEU A 9 13.16 17.43 -4.06
C LEU A 9 12.24 18.48 -3.40
N GLU A 10 12.82 19.56 -2.88
CA GLU A 10 12.06 20.59 -2.15
C GLU A 10 11.07 21.34 -3.06
N PRO A 11 11.49 21.90 -4.22
CA PRO A 11 10.56 22.45 -5.20
C PRO A 11 9.49 21.44 -5.63
N PHE A 12 9.89 20.18 -5.89
CA PHE A 12 8.98 19.13 -6.32
C PHE A 12 7.86 18.88 -5.29
N LEU A 13 8.23 18.62 -4.03
CA LEU A 13 7.27 18.42 -2.94
C LEU A 13 6.45 19.68 -2.65
N SER A 14 7.02 20.87 -2.81
CA SER A 14 6.29 22.12 -2.59
C SER A 14 5.07 22.25 -3.51
N ARG A 15 5.12 21.73 -4.74
CA ARG A 15 3.98 21.73 -5.67
C ARG A 15 2.86 20.83 -5.17
N HIS A 16 3.20 19.63 -4.68
CA HIS A 16 2.24 18.71 -4.06
C HIS A 16 1.63 19.26 -2.76
N GLN A 17 2.35 20.12 -2.04
CA GLN A 17 1.86 20.75 -0.82
C GLN A 17 0.92 21.94 -1.03
N LYS A 18 0.73 22.40 -2.28
CA LYS A 18 -0.21 23.47 -2.63
C LYS A 18 -1.65 22.98 -2.83
N PHE A 19 -1.91 21.67 -2.74
CA PHE A 19 -3.25 21.07 -2.89
C PHE A 19 -3.98 21.52 -4.17
N LYS A 20 -3.24 21.64 -5.28
CA LYS A 20 -3.83 21.89 -6.59
C LYS A 20 -4.49 20.63 -7.13
N VAL A 21 -5.57 20.82 -7.90
CA VAL A 21 -6.28 19.73 -8.59
C VAL A 21 -5.38 18.99 -9.57
N LYS A 22 -4.40 19.66 -10.18
CA LYS A 22 -3.42 19.04 -11.09
C LYS A 22 -2.02 19.57 -10.80
N VAL A 23 -1.02 18.69 -10.84
CA VAL A 23 0.39 19.08 -10.71
C VAL A 23 1.02 18.99 -12.10
N GLU A 24 1.68 20.06 -12.52
CA GLU A 24 2.42 20.06 -13.78
C GLU A 24 3.80 19.45 -13.56
N TYR A 25 4.18 18.55 -14.48
CA TYR A 25 5.46 17.87 -14.49
C TYR A 25 6.14 18.07 -15.84
N ASN A 26 7.44 18.30 -15.83
CA ASN A 26 8.26 18.01 -17.00
C ASN A 26 8.77 16.55 -16.93
N MET A 27 9.16 15.99 -18.08
CA MET A 27 9.60 14.61 -18.15
C MET A 27 10.94 14.38 -17.43
N GLU A 28 11.87 15.32 -17.55
CA GLU A 28 13.21 15.22 -16.99
C GLU A 28 13.17 15.08 -15.46
N GLU A 29 12.40 15.91 -14.77
CA GLU A 29 12.27 15.84 -13.31
C GLU A 29 11.62 14.54 -12.82
N LEU A 30 10.71 13.94 -13.60
CA LEU A 30 10.14 12.63 -13.29
C LEU A 30 11.20 11.53 -13.46
N LEU A 31 12.00 11.57 -14.52
CA LEU A 31 13.09 10.62 -14.74
C LEU A 31 14.18 10.72 -13.66
N GLU A 32 14.51 11.94 -13.23
CA GLU A 32 15.43 12.17 -12.11
C GLU A 32 14.90 11.63 -10.79
N MET A 33 13.61 11.86 -10.49
CA MET A 33 12.92 11.29 -9.33
C MET A 33 12.99 9.77 -9.36
N ILE A 34 12.63 9.15 -10.50
CA ILE A 34 12.64 7.71 -10.69
C ILE A 34 14.06 7.15 -10.49
N THR A 35 15.07 7.75 -11.12
CA THR A 35 16.47 7.32 -11.00
C THR A 35 16.95 7.41 -9.56
N THR A 36 16.66 8.51 -8.87
CA THR A 36 17.01 8.71 -7.47
C THR A 36 16.35 7.66 -6.57
N ALA A 37 15.07 7.40 -6.79
CA ALA A 37 14.32 6.40 -6.04
C ALA A 37 14.84 4.97 -6.28
N ARG A 38 15.16 4.61 -7.53
CA ARG A 38 15.71 3.28 -7.85
C ARG A 38 17.01 3.01 -7.09
N VAL A 39 17.91 3.99 -7.02
CA VAL A 39 19.16 3.86 -6.23
C VAL A 39 18.84 3.64 -4.76
N LEU A 40 17.86 4.36 -4.20
CA LEU A 40 17.43 4.20 -2.82
C LEU A 40 16.86 2.80 -2.53
N PHE A 41 15.97 2.30 -3.39
CA PHE A 41 15.36 0.98 -3.24
C PHE A 41 16.33 -0.18 -3.51
N SER A 42 17.39 0.02 -4.30
CA SER A 42 18.38 -1.03 -4.60
C SER A 42 19.11 -1.57 -3.35
N GLY A 43 19.05 -0.85 -2.22
CA GLY A 43 19.56 -1.31 -0.94
C GLY A 43 18.54 -2.03 -0.06
N GLU A 44 17.28 -2.13 -0.48
CA GLU A 44 16.18 -2.75 0.27
C GLU A 44 15.94 -4.20 -0.17
N ASN A 45 15.54 -5.04 0.79
CA ASN A 45 15.11 -6.41 0.52
C ASN A 45 13.60 -6.41 0.18
N ALA A 46 13.10 -7.48 -0.45
CA ALA A 46 11.68 -7.72 -0.66
C ALA A 46 10.84 -7.70 0.64
N LEU A 47 11.47 -7.92 1.80
CA LEU A 47 10.88 -7.67 3.12
C LEU A 47 11.59 -6.49 3.83
N VAL A 48 10.82 -5.46 4.21
CA VAL A 48 11.33 -4.33 5.00
C VAL A 48 10.90 -4.40 6.47
N GLU A 49 11.77 -3.97 7.38
CA GLU A 49 11.44 -3.86 8.81
C GLU A 49 10.95 -2.46 9.15
N VAL A 50 9.81 -2.38 9.85
CA VAL A 50 9.14 -1.10 10.12
C VAL A 50 8.90 -0.90 11.62
N GLY A 51 9.28 0.28 12.11
CA GLY A 51 9.07 0.69 13.50
C GLY A 51 7.70 1.36 13.73
N ILE A 52 7.35 1.55 15.01
CA ILE A 52 6.14 2.28 15.45
C ILE A 52 6.52 3.59 16.18
N PRO A 53 5.61 4.56 16.36
CA PRO A 53 4.24 4.62 15.84
C PRO A 53 4.22 4.62 14.29
N LEU A 54 3.12 4.11 13.72
CA LEU A 54 2.98 3.84 12.29
C LEU A 54 1.55 4.09 11.82
N VAL A 55 1.40 4.60 10.59
CA VAL A 55 0.15 4.59 9.85
C VAL A 55 0.30 3.63 8.66
N ILE A 56 -0.64 2.70 8.52
CA ILE A 56 -0.73 1.74 7.42
C ILE A 56 -1.89 2.18 6.50
N VAL A 57 -1.59 2.29 5.21
CA VAL A 57 -2.51 2.77 4.18
C VAL A 57 -2.66 1.67 3.12
N GLY A 58 -3.90 1.31 2.80
CA GLY A 58 -4.22 0.37 1.72
C GLY A 58 -4.22 1.05 0.35
N ASP A 59 -5.04 0.53 -0.54
CA ASP A 59 -5.17 0.95 -1.94
C ASP A 59 -5.55 2.43 -2.04
N ILE A 60 -4.94 3.12 -3.03
CA ILE A 60 -5.19 4.54 -3.34
C ILE A 60 -5.77 4.71 -4.75
N HIS A 61 -5.31 3.90 -5.72
CA HIS A 61 -5.82 3.87 -7.10
C HIS A 61 -6.03 5.25 -7.72
N GLY A 62 -4.97 6.08 -7.78
CA GLY A 62 -5.04 7.39 -8.42
C GLY A 62 -5.99 8.41 -7.78
N GLN A 63 -6.53 8.15 -6.58
CA GLN A 63 -7.37 9.11 -5.83
C GLN A 63 -6.51 10.13 -5.06
N TYR A 64 -5.82 11.01 -5.80
CA TYR A 64 -4.83 11.94 -5.24
C TYR A 64 -5.40 12.92 -4.19
N THR A 65 -6.64 13.38 -4.39
CA THR A 65 -7.33 14.22 -3.41
C THR A 65 -7.55 13.47 -2.09
N ASP A 66 -7.86 12.18 -2.13
CA ASP A 66 -8.03 11.36 -0.93
C ASP A 66 -6.70 11.05 -0.24
N LEU A 67 -5.63 10.82 -1.01
CA LEU A 67 -4.28 10.73 -0.45
C LEU A 67 -3.90 12.01 0.33
N GLN A 68 -4.21 13.18 -0.21
CA GLN A 68 -4.01 14.45 0.47
C GLN A 68 -4.86 14.58 1.75
N ARG A 69 -6.12 14.10 1.72
CA ARG A 69 -6.99 14.03 2.90
C ARG A 69 -6.38 13.14 3.98
N ILE A 70 -5.83 11.98 3.62
CA ILE A 70 -5.10 11.10 4.56
C ILE A 70 -3.99 11.89 5.27
N PHE A 71 -3.12 12.58 4.52
CA PHE A 71 -2.03 13.37 5.12
C PHE A 71 -2.52 14.50 6.03
N CYS A 72 -3.62 15.17 5.67
CA CYS A 72 -4.24 16.18 6.52
C CYS A 72 -4.78 15.60 7.84
N ALA A 73 -5.26 14.35 7.82
CA ALA A 73 -5.97 13.73 8.92
C ALA A 73 -5.04 13.00 9.91
N VAL A 74 -3.96 12.40 9.41
CA VAL A 74 -3.07 11.53 10.21
C VAL A 74 -1.65 12.09 10.35
N GLY A 75 -1.42 13.27 9.78
CA GLY A 75 -0.13 13.94 9.78
C GLY A 75 0.64 13.71 8.48
N ARG A 76 1.53 14.65 8.17
CA ARG A 76 2.32 14.61 6.93
C ARG A 76 3.42 13.53 6.99
N PRO A 77 3.78 12.94 5.84
CA PRO A 77 4.95 12.07 5.76
C PRO A 77 6.20 12.77 6.28
N GLY A 78 7.11 12.01 6.89
CA GLY A 78 8.31 12.54 7.53
C GLY A 78 8.09 13.00 8.98
N LYS A 79 6.91 13.54 9.35
CA LYS A 79 6.50 13.73 10.75
C LYS A 79 5.81 12.48 11.32
N THR A 80 4.90 11.93 10.52
CA THR A 80 4.26 10.63 10.74
C THR A 80 4.99 9.57 9.92
N ARG A 81 5.13 8.36 10.47
CA ARG A 81 5.68 7.21 9.75
C ARG A 81 4.55 6.52 8.99
N PHE A 82 4.78 6.19 7.73
CA PHE A 82 3.80 5.56 6.85
C PHE A 82 4.32 4.27 6.25
N LEU A 83 3.45 3.27 6.17
CA LEU A 83 3.58 2.08 5.36
C LEU A 83 2.40 2.04 4.41
N PHE A 84 2.66 2.07 3.11
CA PHE A 84 1.64 1.87 2.09
C PHE A 84 1.71 0.45 1.55
N LEU A 85 0.54 -0.16 1.35
CA LEU A 85 0.41 -1.57 0.99
C LEU A 85 0.33 -1.80 -0.53
N GLY A 86 0.61 -0.82 -1.39
CA GLY A 86 0.51 -0.96 -2.84
C GLY A 86 -0.75 -0.36 -3.45
N ASP A 87 -0.93 -0.58 -4.76
CA ASP A 87 -2.04 -0.12 -5.58
C ASP A 87 -2.21 1.40 -5.54
N TYR A 88 -1.16 2.07 -6.00
CA TYR A 88 -1.05 3.52 -6.08
C TYR A 88 -1.70 4.09 -7.33
N VAL A 89 -1.58 3.34 -8.42
CA VAL A 89 -1.96 3.75 -9.78
C VAL A 89 -3.20 3.00 -10.27
N ASP A 90 -3.62 3.34 -11.49
CA ASP A 90 -4.80 2.83 -12.20
C ASP A 90 -6.13 3.22 -11.57
N ARG A 91 -7.20 3.02 -12.37
CA ARG A 91 -8.62 3.17 -12.03
C ARG A 91 -9.07 4.62 -11.74
N GLY A 92 -8.32 5.34 -10.91
CA GLY A 92 -8.59 6.75 -10.61
C GLY A 92 -7.87 7.71 -11.55
N PRO A 93 -8.23 9.01 -11.47
CA PRO A 93 -7.87 9.99 -12.49
C PRO A 93 -6.47 10.63 -12.32
N GLN A 94 -5.77 10.37 -11.21
CA GLN A 94 -4.54 11.08 -10.84
C GLN A 94 -3.45 10.15 -10.29
N SER A 95 -3.22 9.05 -11.02
CA SER A 95 -2.21 8.05 -10.68
C SER A 95 -0.81 8.65 -10.66
N LEU A 96 -0.47 9.51 -11.63
CA LEU A 96 0.86 10.13 -11.67
C LEU A 96 1.10 11.02 -10.44
N GLU A 97 0.13 11.84 -10.02
CA GLU A 97 0.26 12.65 -8.80
C GLU A 97 0.43 11.78 -7.55
N CYS A 98 -0.34 10.69 -7.43
CA CYS A 98 -0.24 9.77 -6.32
C CYS A 98 1.18 9.18 -6.22
N ILE A 99 1.64 8.50 -7.26
CA ILE A 99 2.91 7.80 -7.20
C ILE A 99 4.09 8.77 -7.13
N ALA A 100 4.07 9.87 -7.88
CA ALA A 100 5.14 10.85 -7.86
C ALA A 100 5.25 11.53 -6.48
N SER A 101 4.12 11.85 -5.84
CA SER A 101 4.14 12.38 -4.48
C SER A 101 4.72 11.38 -3.49
N LEU A 102 4.31 10.11 -3.56
CA LEU A 102 4.73 9.07 -2.62
C LEU A 102 6.22 8.74 -2.75
N VAL A 103 6.71 8.63 -3.98
CA VAL A 103 8.13 8.42 -4.29
C VAL A 103 8.97 9.61 -3.79
N ALA A 104 8.52 10.84 -4.01
CA ALA A 104 9.22 12.02 -3.47
C ALA A 104 9.27 12.01 -1.92
N TRP A 105 8.18 11.63 -1.24
CA TRP A 105 8.20 11.47 0.22
C TRP A 105 9.10 10.33 0.70
N LYS A 106 9.20 9.22 -0.06
CA LYS A 106 10.14 8.13 0.19
C LYS A 106 11.59 8.60 0.06
N ILE A 107 11.92 9.38 -0.98
CA ILE A 107 13.25 10.00 -1.15
C ILE A 107 13.56 10.93 0.04
N ALA A 108 12.61 11.76 0.46
CA ALA A 108 12.79 12.70 1.56
C ALA A 108 12.96 12.02 2.93
N TYR A 109 12.24 10.92 3.18
CA TYR A 109 12.20 10.26 4.47
C TYR A 109 12.27 8.73 4.35
N PRO A 110 13.40 8.18 3.87
CA PRO A 110 13.51 6.76 3.50
C PRO A 110 13.29 5.78 4.66
N LYS A 111 13.56 6.22 5.90
CA LYS A 111 13.35 5.45 7.14
C LYS A 111 11.97 5.68 7.78
N ARG A 112 11.12 6.52 7.19
CA ARG A 112 9.79 6.85 7.72
C ARG A 112 8.66 6.65 6.72
N VAL A 113 8.94 6.53 5.44
CA VAL A 113 7.94 6.25 4.40
C VAL A 113 8.35 4.95 3.72
N PHE A 114 7.45 3.98 3.73
CA PHE A 114 7.64 2.66 3.15
C PHE A 114 6.55 2.44 2.12
N LEU A 115 6.93 2.00 0.92
CA LEU A 115 6.03 1.72 -0.19
C LEU A 115 6.18 0.24 -0.52
N LEU A 116 5.14 -0.55 -0.30
CA LEU A 116 5.10 -1.93 -0.77
C LEU A 116 4.57 -2.00 -2.19
N ARG A 117 4.75 -3.13 -2.84
CA ARG A 117 4.23 -3.37 -4.17
C ARG A 117 2.82 -3.97 -4.12
N GLY A 118 1.88 -3.37 -4.84
CA GLY A 118 0.58 -3.95 -5.14
C GLY A 118 0.57 -4.64 -6.50
N ASN A 119 -0.56 -5.27 -6.85
CA ASN A 119 -0.69 -5.94 -8.14
C ASN A 119 -0.82 -4.96 -9.31
N HIS A 120 -1.21 -3.71 -9.07
CA HIS A 120 -1.24 -2.65 -10.08
C HIS A 120 0.15 -2.06 -10.39
N GLU A 121 1.17 -2.36 -9.59
CA GLU A 121 2.56 -1.99 -9.87
C GLU A 121 3.30 -3.03 -10.75
N PHE A 122 2.59 -3.60 -11.72
CA PHE A 122 3.11 -4.49 -12.76
C PHE A 122 2.72 -3.97 -14.15
N ALA A 123 3.64 -4.09 -15.12
CA ALA A 123 3.43 -3.52 -16.45
C ALA A 123 2.24 -4.19 -17.15
N SER A 124 2.09 -5.50 -16.98
CA SER A 124 0.93 -6.26 -17.48
C SER A 124 -0.43 -5.76 -16.97
N VAL A 125 -0.48 -5.10 -15.81
CA VAL A 125 -1.71 -4.58 -15.19
C VAL A 125 -1.90 -3.11 -15.53
N ASN A 126 -0.92 -2.26 -15.21
CA ASN A 126 -1.03 -0.81 -15.39
C ASN A 126 -0.96 -0.33 -16.84
N ARG A 127 -0.69 -1.25 -17.77
CA ARG A 127 -0.94 -1.03 -19.19
C ARG A 127 -2.42 -0.92 -19.52
N GLU A 128 -3.24 -1.75 -18.88
CA GLU A 128 -4.64 -1.99 -19.25
C GLU A 128 -5.63 -1.19 -18.38
N TYR A 129 -5.24 -0.83 -17.16
CA TYR A 129 -6.17 -0.26 -16.17
C TYR A 129 -6.00 1.24 -15.89
N GLY A 130 -5.21 1.94 -16.71
CA GLY A 130 -5.31 3.39 -16.90
C GLY A 130 -4.03 4.20 -16.71
N PHE A 131 -3.00 3.69 -16.04
CA PHE A 131 -1.80 4.49 -15.77
C PHE A 131 -1.05 4.87 -17.06
N TYR A 132 -0.87 3.92 -17.99
CA TYR A 132 -0.29 4.25 -19.29
C TYR A 132 -1.12 5.29 -20.04
N ASP A 133 -2.45 5.14 -20.04
CA ASP A 133 -3.35 6.06 -20.74
C ASP A 133 -3.28 7.46 -20.14
N GLU A 134 -3.18 7.59 -18.81
CA GLU A 134 -2.97 8.87 -18.15
C GLU A 134 -1.67 9.54 -18.62
N LEU A 135 -0.56 8.78 -18.72
CA LEU A 135 0.69 9.31 -19.25
C LEU A 135 0.56 9.74 -20.71
N ALA A 136 -0.12 8.94 -21.54
CA ALA A 136 -0.34 9.23 -22.96
C ALA A 136 -1.25 10.44 -23.21
N GLN A 137 -2.12 10.78 -22.25
CA GLN A 137 -2.93 12.00 -22.29
C GLN A 137 -2.14 13.26 -21.90
N ARG A 138 -1.07 13.11 -21.11
CA ARG A 138 -0.30 14.23 -20.53
C ARG A 138 1.00 14.54 -21.27
N PHE A 139 1.57 13.54 -21.94
CA PHE A 139 2.83 13.64 -22.65
C PHE A 139 2.67 13.15 -24.09
N SER A 140 3.64 13.44 -24.96
CA SER A 140 3.65 12.81 -26.29
C SER A 140 3.77 11.30 -26.18
N VAL A 141 3.27 10.54 -27.17
CA VAL A 141 3.26 9.07 -27.14
C VAL A 141 4.63 8.46 -26.84
N ALA A 142 5.70 9.01 -27.43
CA ALA A 142 7.07 8.55 -27.19
C ALA A 142 7.51 8.79 -25.73
N GLN A 143 7.21 9.97 -25.19
CA GLN A 143 7.53 10.32 -23.80
C GLN A 143 6.71 9.49 -22.80
N ALA A 144 5.42 9.28 -23.08
CA ALA A 144 4.54 8.46 -22.25
C ALA A 144 5.03 7.01 -22.19
N MET A 145 5.41 6.43 -23.34
CA MET A 145 5.97 5.08 -23.39
C MET A 145 7.28 4.97 -22.58
N GLN A 146 8.16 5.96 -22.71
CA GLN A 146 9.40 5.99 -21.93
C GLN A 146 9.12 6.12 -20.44
N LEU A 147 8.30 7.08 -20.02
CA LEU A 147 7.93 7.27 -18.62
C LEU A 147 7.28 6.02 -18.03
N TRP A 148 6.35 5.40 -18.76
CA TRP A 148 5.69 4.17 -18.33
C TRP A 148 6.67 3.03 -18.11
N LYS A 149 7.66 2.85 -19.00
CA LYS A 149 8.74 1.88 -18.82
C LYS A 149 9.57 2.19 -17.57
N GLU A 150 9.97 3.45 -17.40
CA GLU A 150 10.81 3.89 -16.26
C GLU A 150 10.09 3.76 -14.91
N PHE A 151 8.78 4.01 -14.87
CA PHE A 151 7.95 3.74 -13.68
C PHE A 151 7.87 2.25 -13.39
N ASN A 152 7.68 1.39 -14.39
CA ASN A 152 7.64 -0.06 -14.18
C ASN A 152 9.01 -0.63 -13.75
N ASP A 153 10.11 -0.08 -14.27
CA ASP A 153 11.46 -0.35 -13.76
C ASP A 153 11.59 0.02 -12.27
N LEU A 154 11.01 1.15 -11.85
CA LEU A 154 10.97 1.54 -10.43
C LEU A 154 10.07 0.62 -9.60
N PHE A 155 8.91 0.23 -10.09
CA PHE A 155 8.01 -0.70 -9.41
C PHE A 155 8.66 -2.08 -9.21
N SER A 156 9.52 -2.50 -10.13
CA SER A 156 10.22 -3.78 -10.04
C SER A 156 11.13 -3.93 -8.82
N VAL A 157 11.52 -2.81 -8.20
CA VAL A 157 12.34 -2.77 -6.97
C VAL A 157 11.54 -2.49 -5.69
N PHE A 158 10.21 -2.36 -5.77
CA PHE A 158 9.39 -2.16 -4.56
C PHE A 158 9.34 -3.44 -3.71
N PRO A 159 9.53 -3.35 -2.38
CA PRO A 159 9.37 -4.49 -1.48
C PRO A 159 7.97 -5.11 -1.55
N PHE A 160 7.86 -6.42 -1.38
CA PHE A 160 6.58 -7.13 -1.39
C PHE A 160 5.87 -7.11 -0.03
N ALA A 161 6.63 -7.06 1.06
CA ALA A 161 6.07 -7.10 2.40
C ALA A 161 6.84 -6.24 3.40
N ALA A 162 6.21 -5.98 4.54
CA ALA A 162 6.84 -5.37 5.70
C ALA A 162 6.59 -6.19 6.96
N LEU A 163 7.58 -6.22 7.86
CA LEU A 163 7.46 -6.79 9.18
C LEU A 163 7.50 -5.67 10.23
N VAL A 164 6.36 -5.37 10.84
CA VAL A 164 6.26 -4.35 11.89
C VAL A 164 6.54 -5.00 13.24
N LYS A 165 7.57 -4.50 13.94
CA LYS A 165 7.98 -4.96 15.28
C LYS A 165 8.18 -6.48 15.41
N GLY A 166 8.48 -7.18 14.31
CA GLY A 166 8.67 -8.64 14.31
C GLY A 166 7.38 -9.46 14.51
N ARG A 167 6.21 -8.82 14.56
CA ARG A 167 4.96 -9.44 15.02
C ARG A 167 3.78 -9.24 14.07
N ILE A 168 3.82 -8.20 13.23
CA ILE A 168 2.74 -7.91 12.27
C ILE A 168 3.34 -7.98 10.86
N LEU A 169 2.82 -8.92 10.07
CA LEU A 169 3.24 -9.08 8.68
C LEU A 169 2.27 -8.34 7.76
N CYS A 170 2.80 -7.43 6.96
CA CYS A 170 2.03 -6.58 6.06
C CYS A 170 2.37 -6.88 4.60
N MET A 171 1.38 -7.01 3.72
CA MET A 171 1.54 -7.19 2.28
C MET A 171 0.32 -6.64 1.53
N HIS A 172 0.33 -6.64 0.20
CA HIS A 172 -0.84 -6.20 -0.58
C HIS A 172 -1.92 -7.30 -0.67
N GLY A 173 -1.49 -8.42 -1.25
CA GLY A 173 -2.18 -9.69 -1.45
C GLY A 173 -2.43 -10.40 -0.13
N GLY A 174 -1.91 -11.60 0.01
CA GLY A 174 -2.12 -12.38 1.22
C GLY A 174 -1.17 -13.56 1.30
N LEU A 175 -1.61 -14.58 2.01
CA LEU A 175 -0.80 -15.75 2.29
C LEU A 175 -0.68 -16.65 1.07
N SER A 176 0.45 -17.33 0.97
CA SER A 176 0.79 -18.24 -0.14
C SER A 176 0.99 -19.66 0.36
N PRO A 177 0.65 -20.71 -0.42
CA PRO A 177 1.11 -22.07 -0.16
C PRO A 177 2.65 -22.20 -0.16
N HIS A 178 3.36 -21.24 -0.80
CA HIS A 178 4.82 -21.19 -0.85
C HIS A 178 5.44 -20.37 0.30
N LEU A 179 4.62 -19.83 1.21
CA LEU A 179 5.08 -19.04 2.35
C LEU A 179 5.12 -19.88 3.63
N GLU A 180 6.30 -20.45 3.91
CA GLU A 180 6.53 -21.30 5.08
C GLU A 180 7.26 -20.56 6.21
N SER A 181 8.01 -19.50 5.88
CA SER A 181 8.76 -18.67 6.82
C SER A 181 8.87 -17.21 6.34
N ILE A 182 9.10 -16.29 7.27
CA ILE A 182 9.41 -14.89 6.95
C ILE A 182 10.66 -14.76 6.05
N THR A 183 11.59 -15.71 6.16
CA THR A 183 12.82 -15.75 5.38
C THR A 183 12.55 -16.02 3.90
N ASP A 184 11.44 -16.69 3.56
CA ASP A 184 11.08 -16.97 2.16
C ASP A 184 10.85 -15.66 1.41
N ILE A 185 10.17 -14.70 2.03
CA ILE A 185 9.99 -13.34 1.50
C ILE A 185 11.36 -12.63 1.41
N LYS A 186 12.20 -12.74 2.45
CA LYS A 186 13.54 -12.12 2.44
C LYS A 186 14.45 -12.64 1.31
N ASN A 187 14.17 -13.83 0.79
CA ASN A 187 14.98 -14.49 -0.23
C ASN A 187 14.49 -14.25 -1.66
N ILE A 188 13.37 -13.53 -1.84
CA ILE A 188 12.91 -13.11 -3.17
C ILE A 188 14.03 -12.29 -3.85
N ARG A 189 14.41 -12.70 -5.05
CA ARG A 189 15.47 -12.04 -5.82
C ARG A 189 14.91 -10.79 -6.50
N MET A 190 15.31 -9.63 -6.01
CA MET A 190 14.96 -8.33 -6.59
C MET A 190 15.97 -7.94 -7.70
N PRO A 191 15.55 -7.20 -8.75
CA PRO A 191 14.19 -6.76 -9.05
C PRO A 191 13.31 -7.88 -9.62
N VAL A 192 11.99 -7.75 -9.46
CA VAL A 192 11.00 -8.63 -10.08
C VAL A 192 10.24 -7.84 -11.14
N ALA A 193 10.52 -8.03 -12.42
CA ALA A 193 9.83 -7.27 -13.47
C ALA A 193 8.36 -7.70 -13.59
N GLU A 194 8.09 -9.01 -13.61
CA GLU A 194 6.78 -9.62 -13.73
C GLU A 194 6.67 -10.85 -12.80
N CYS A 195 5.45 -11.22 -12.43
CA CYS A 195 5.19 -12.43 -11.67
C CYS A 195 4.83 -13.58 -12.60
N PHE A 196 5.41 -14.76 -12.35
CA PHE A 196 5.01 -15.99 -13.02
C PHE A 196 3.85 -16.66 -12.26
N ALA A 197 3.13 -17.56 -12.94
CA ALA A 197 2.08 -18.33 -12.29
C ALA A 197 2.66 -19.26 -11.21
N ASP A 198 1.91 -19.43 -10.12
CA ASP A 198 2.26 -20.33 -9.02
C ASP A 198 3.60 -19.99 -8.34
N THR A 199 3.81 -18.69 -8.06
CA THR A 199 4.97 -18.21 -7.30
C THR A 199 4.57 -17.42 -6.07
N LEU A 200 5.48 -17.36 -5.08
CA LEU A 200 5.30 -16.59 -3.86
C LEU A 200 5.00 -15.11 -4.15
N GLU A 201 5.73 -14.50 -5.09
CA GLU A 201 5.56 -13.08 -5.46
C GLU A 201 4.15 -12.80 -6.01
N GLN A 202 3.62 -13.71 -6.82
CA GLN A 202 2.25 -13.62 -7.33
C GLN A 202 1.25 -13.62 -6.16
N ASP A 203 1.39 -14.57 -5.24
CA ASP A 203 0.44 -14.73 -4.14
C ASP A 203 0.49 -13.58 -3.13
N LEU A 204 1.69 -13.03 -2.88
CA LEU A 204 1.88 -11.88 -2.00
C LEU A 204 1.17 -10.62 -2.48
N VAL A 205 0.78 -10.55 -3.77
CA VAL A 205 0.04 -9.41 -4.33
C VAL A 205 -1.35 -9.76 -4.86
N TRP A 206 -1.70 -11.03 -5.07
CA TRP A 206 -3.00 -11.41 -5.67
C TRP A 206 -3.90 -12.30 -4.81
N SER A 207 -3.38 -12.96 -3.77
CA SER A 207 -4.20 -13.91 -3.01
C SER A 207 -5.26 -13.20 -2.14
N ASP A 208 -6.37 -13.90 -1.89
CA ASP A 208 -7.51 -13.37 -1.14
C ASP A 208 -7.96 -14.30 0.01
N PRO A 209 -8.29 -13.78 1.20
CA PRO A 209 -9.00 -14.57 2.21
C PRO A 209 -10.42 -14.89 1.73
N LYS A 210 -10.89 -16.10 2.05
CA LYS A 210 -12.24 -16.57 1.71
C LYS A 210 -12.91 -17.23 2.92
N LEU A 211 -14.14 -16.79 3.21
CA LEU A 211 -14.99 -17.39 4.25
C LEU A 211 -15.34 -18.85 3.89
N ASP A 212 -15.47 -19.67 4.92
CA ASP A 212 -15.86 -21.10 4.82
C ASP A 212 -14.93 -21.98 3.97
N LEU A 213 -13.73 -21.49 3.66
CA LEU A 213 -12.65 -22.25 3.00
C LEU A 213 -11.73 -22.89 4.05
N LYS A 214 -11.25 -24.10 3.76
CA LYS A 214 -10.18 -24.76 4.49
C LYS A 214 -8.98 -24.97 3.58
N GLY A 215 -7.80 -24.49 3.99
CA GLY A 215 -6.59 -24.53 3.19
C GLY A 215 -6.60 -23.49 2.06
N PHE A 216 -6.06 -23.88 0.90
CA PHE A 216 -5.96 -23.04 -0.29
C PHE A 216 -6.78 -23.63 -1.44
N GLU A 217 -7.30 -22.77 -2.32
CA GLU A 217 -7.88 -23.16 -3.61
C GLU A 217 -7.55 -22.11 -4.67
N PRO A 218 -7.66 -22.41 -5.98
CA PRO A 218 -7.49 -21.40 -7.03
C PRO A 218 -8.46 -20.22 -6.86
N ASN A 219 -7.97 -18.99 -6.97
CA ASN A 219 -8.80 -17.79 -6.82
C ASN A 219 -9.61 -17.53 -8.10
N LYS A 220 -10.82 -18.10 -8.16
CA LYS A 220 -11.72 -17.98 -9.31
C LYS A 220 -12.22 -16.56 -9.55
N LEU A 221 -12.28 -15.70 -8.52
CA LEU A 221 -12.75 -14.31 -8.65
C LEU A 221 -11.73 -13.45 -9.37
N ARG A 222 -10.44 -13.65 -9.09
CA ARG A 222 -9.35 -12.93 -9.75
C ARG A 222 -8.86 -13.62 -11.02
N ASN A 223 -9.12 -14.92 -11.16
CA ASN A 223 -8.55 -15.79 -12.20
C ASN A 223 -7.00 -15.81 -12.19
N VAL A 224 -6.41 -15.56 -11.03
CA VAL A 224 -4.96 -15.56 -10.77
C VAL A 224 -4.72 -15.85 -9.29
N SER A 225 -3.62 -16.52 -8.94
CA SER A 225 -3.27 -16.87 -7.56
C SER A 225 -4.34 -17.76 -6.87
N VAL A 226 -4.35 -17.74 -5.53
CA VAL A 226 -5.11 -18.61 -4.65
C VAL A 226 -6.01 -17.81 -3.69
N ALA A 227 -7.11 -18.42 -3.28
CA ALA A 227 -7.87 -18.02 -2.12
C ALA A 227 -7.44 -18.87 -0.91
N PHE A 228 -7.54 -18.33 0.30
CA PHE A 228 -7.13 -19.03 1.53
C PHE A 228 -8.13 -18.89 2.68
N GLY A 229 -8.25 -19.96 3.48
CA GLY A 229 -9.15 -20.07 4.62
C GLY A 229 -8.61 -19.47 5.92
N GLU A 230 -9.45 -19.42 6.96
CA GLU A 230 -9.04 -18.95 8.29
C GLU A 230 -7.95 -19.84 8.91
N ASP A 231 -7.99 -21.16 8.66
CA ASP A 231 -7.02 -22.11 9.17
C ASP A 231 -5.59 -21.84 8.66
N VAL A 232 -5.47 -21.32 7.44
CA VAL A 232 -4.20 -20.86 6.87
C VAL A 232 -3.66 -19.68 7.66
N VAL A 233 -4.50 -18.70 7.98
CA VAL A 233 -4.11 -17.52 8.78
C VAL A 233 -3.65 -17.93 10.17
N TYR A 234 -4.42 -18.77 10.86
CA TYR A 234 -4.04 -19.26 12.20
C TYR A 234 -2.72 -20.02 12.17
N ARG A 235 -2.51 -20.88 11.16
CA ARG A 235 -1.28 -21.66 10.99
C ARG A 235 -0.09 -20.76 10.71
N ALA A 236 -0.22 -19.80 9.80
CA ALA A 236 0.82 -18.83 9.49
C ALA A 236 1.20 -18.00 10.72
N CYS A 237 0.21 -17.49 11.46
CA CYS A 237 0.44 -16.74 12.69
C CYS A 237 1.19 -17.56 13.74
N LYS A 238 0.76 -18.80 13.98
CA LYS A 238 1.43 -19.70 14.93
C LYS A 238 2.85 -20.04 14.48
N LYS A 239 3.02 -20.42 13.21
CA LYS A 239 4.30 -20.90 12.67
C LYS A 239 5.36 -19.81 12.63
N MET A 240 4.98 -18.60 12.21
CA MET A 240 5.89 -17.46 12.06
C MET A 240 5.93 -16.54 13.30
N GLY A 241 5.20 -16.88 14.37
CA GLY A 241 5.15 -16.09 15.59
C GLY A 241 4.51 -14.71 15.40
N LEU A 242 3.53 -14.60 14.50
CA LEU A 242 2.82 -13.35 14.20
C LEU A 242 1.57 -13.19 15.06
N ASP A 243 1.31 -11.95 15.43
CA ASP A 243 0.08 -11.56 16.11
C ASP A 243 -1.02 -11.21 15.12
N LEU A 244 -0.64 -10.67 13.95
CA LEU A 244 -1.55 -10.12 12.96
C LEU A 244 -0.95 -10.14 11.55
N VAL A 245 -1.79 -10.43 10.55
CA VAL A 245 -1.53 -10.15 9.14
C VAL A 245 -2.32 -8.91 8.73
N VAL A 246 -1.69 -7.93 8.09
CA VAL A 246 -2.37 -6.75 7.54
C VAL A 246 -2.23 -6.76 6.03
N ARG A 247 -3.34 -6.60 5.32
CA ARG A 247 -3.38 -6.61 3.86
C ARG A 247 -4.28 -5.54 3.25
N ALA A 248 -4.37 -5.47 1.92
CA ALA A 248 -5.21 -4.52 1.19
C ALA A 248 -6.04 -5.21 0.07
N HIS A 249 -6.05 -4.70 -1.18
CA HIS A 249 -6.53 -5.38 -2.42
C HIS A 249 -8.04 -5.67 -2.56
N GLN A 250 -8.77 -5.77 -1.46
CA GLN A 250 -10.21 -5.99 -1.44
C GLN A 250 -10.91 -4.77 -0.85
N VAL A 251 -11.87 -4.22 -1.60
CA VAL A 251 -12.72 -3.12 -1.15
C VAL A 251 -13.47 -3.54 0.10
N MET A 252 -13.41 -2.71 1.13
CA MET A 252 -14.14 -2.91 2.39
C MET A 252 -15.15 -1.80 2.57
N GLU A 253 -16.40 -2.13 2.92
CA GLU A 253 -17.48 -1.14 3.08
C GLU A 253 -17.10 0.02 4.01
N ASN A 254 -16.46 -0.29 5.14
CA ASN A 254 -15.99 0.70 6.11
C ASN A 254 -14.50 1.07 5.94
N GLY A 255 -13.89 0.68 4.82
CA GLY A 255 -12.45 0.85 4.55
C GLY A 255 -11.55 -0.12 5.31
N TYR A 256 -12.09 -0.97 6.17
CA TYR A 256 -11.35 -2.09 6.78
C TYR A 256 -12.27 -3.27 7.11
N GLY A 257 -11.70 -4.47 7.23
CA GLY A 257 -12.42 -5.70 7.57
C GLY A 257 -11.53 -6.67 8.34
N PHE A 258 -12.13 -7.41 9.29
CA PHE A 258 -11.44 -8.44 10.06
C PHE A 258 -11.73 -9.83 9.50
N PHE A 259 -10.77 -10.73 9.61
CA PHE A 259 -10.88 -12.14 9.26
C PHE A 259 -10.12 -13.01 10.26
N ALA A 260 -10.47 -14.30 10.35
CA ALA A 260 -9.81 -15.28 11.22
C ALA A 260 -9.65 -14.78 12.68
N GLY A 261 -10.78 -14.44 13.33
CA GLY A 261 -10.75 -14.01 14.74
C GLY A 261 -9.88 -12.77 14.98
N ARG A 262 -9.82 -11.84 14.02
CA ARG A 262 -8.96 -10.64 14.02
C ARG A 262 -7.46 -10.91 13.89
N LYS A 263 -7.05 -12.11 13.47
CA LYS A 263 -5.66 -12.43 13.09
C LYS A 263 -5.29 -11.94 11.69
N LEU A 264 -6.27 -11.53 10.88
CA LEU A 264 -6.05 -10.80 9.63
C LEU A 264 -6.93 -9.56 9.56
N VAL A 265 -6.38 -8.46 9.06
CA VAL A 265 -7.09 -7.22 8.75
C VAL A 265 -6.84 -6.85 7.30
N THR A 266 -7.91 -6.54 6.58
CA THR A 266 -7.84 -5.85 5.29
C THR A 266 -8.06 -4.36 5.50
N VAL A 267 -7.22 -3.52 4.89
CA VAL A 267 -7.30 -2.05 4.90
C VAL A 267 -7.42 -1.56 3.46
N PHE A 268 -8.40 -0.70 3.20
CA PHE A 268 -8.67 -0.11 1.89
C PHE A 268 -8.88 1.39 2.05
N SER A 269 -8.09 2.20 1.35
CA SER A 269 -7.96 3.64 1.64
C SER A 269 -8.58 4.56 0.60
N ALA A 270 -9.18 4.01 -0.46
CA ALA A 270 -9.89 4.73 -1.51
C ALA A 270 -11.43 4.76 -1.26
N PRO A 271 -12.02 5.86 -0.74
CA PRO A 271 -13.47 5.98 -0.61
C PRO A 271 -14.16 6.14 -1.97
N MET A 272 -15.41 5.68 -2.08
CA MET A 272 -16.18 5.66 -3.35
C MET A 272 -15.45 5.02 -4.53
N TYR A 273 -14.68 3.97 -4.26
CA TYR A 273 -13.90 3.31 -5.28
C TYR A 273 -14.81 2.69 -6.34
N ALA A 274 -14.54 2.98 -7.61
CA ALA A 274 -15.34 2.51 -8.76
C ALA A 274 -16.86 2.73 -8.58
N GLU A 275 -17.25 3.91 -8.05
CA GLU A 275 -18.64 4.32 -7.80
C GLU A 275 -19.39 3.46 -6.77
N LEU A 276 -18.68 2.62 -6.00
CA LEU A 276 -19.23 1.95 -4.84
C LEU A 276 -19.49 2.96 -3.71
N ASN A 277 -20.28 2.56 -2.71
CA ASN A 277 -20.56 3.41 -1.55
C ASN A 277 -19.64 3.12 -0.35
N ASN A 278 -18.41 2.66 -0.60
CA ASN A 278 -17.47 2.33 0.46
C ASN A 278 -16.81 3.58 1.07
N LYS A 279 -16.47 3.49 2.34
CA LYS A 279 -15.54 4.42 3.01
C LYS A 279 -14.09 3.96 2.75
N GLY A 280 -13.15 4.89 2.93
CA GLY A 280 -11.74 4.55 3.08
C GLY A 280 -11.37 4.45 4.56
N ALA A 281 -10.31 3.73 4.89
CA ALA A 281 -9.72 3.77 6.22
C ALA A 281 -8.19 3.71 6.14
N VAL A 282 -7.54 4.23 7.17
CA VAL A 282 -6.14 3.96 7.46
C VAL A 282 -6.00 3.38 8.86
N MET A 283 -5.10 2.42 9.01
CA MET A 283 -4.81 1.79 10.29
C MET A 283 -3.66 2.54 10.98
N ARG A 284 -3.78 2.78 12.29
CA ARG A 284 -2.78 3.46 13.10
C ARG A 284 -2.31 2.52 14.21
N ILE A 285 -1.00 2.44 14.38
CA ILE A 285 -0.36 1.73 15.48
C ILE A 285 0.37 2.76 16.32
N SER A 286 -0.06 2.91 17.57
CA SER A 286 0.57 3.82 18.54
C SER A 286 1.91 3.28 19.05
N SER A 287 2.63 4.07 19.86
CA SER A 287 3.84 3.62 20.57
C SER A 287 3.59 2.42 21.49
N ASP A 288 2.36 2.31 22.01
CA ASP A 288 1.95 1.31 22.99
C ASP A 288 1.26 0.12 22.31
N MET A 289 1.49 -0.07 21.00
CA MET A 289 0.90 -1.13 20.17
C MET A 289 -0.64 -1.13 20.09
N VAL A 290 -1.30 -0.07 20.55
CA VAL A 290 -2.75 0.11 20.36
C VAL A 290 -3.03 0.37 18.88
N ILE A 291 -3.93 -0.44 18.31
CA ILE A 291 -4.41 -0.32 16.93
C ILE A 291 -5.68 0.52 16.90
N SER A 292 -5.75 1.49 16.01
CA SER A 292 -6.96 2.29 15.78
C SER A 292 -7.15 2.56 14.30
N TYR A 293 -8.36 2.93 13.91
CA TYR A 293 -8.69 3.22 12.52
C TYR A 293 -9.16 4.65 12.39
N ALA A 294 -8.69 5.28 11.32
CA ALA A 294 -9.08 6.62 10.92
C ALA A 294 -9.87 6.50 9.62
N ILE A 295 -11.15 6.85 9.67
CA ILE A 295 -12.10 6.62 8.58
C ILE A 295 -12.16 7.86 7.67
N LEU A 296 -12.10 7.61 6.37
CA LEU A 296 -12.30 8.59 5.31
C LEU A 296 -13.68 8.39 4.71
N ASN A 297 -14.63 9.23 5.10
CA ASN A 297 -15.93 9.26 4.45
C ASN A 297 -15.80 9.75 3.00
N PRO A 298 -16.67 9.31 2.08
CA PRO A 298 -16.88 9.94 0.80
C PRO A 298 -16.96 11.48 0.88
N VAL A 299 -16.35 12.18 -0.07
CA VAL A 299 -16.54 13.64 -0.18
C VAL A 299 -17.92 13.89 -0.74
N ASN A 300 -18.72 14.68 -0.04
CA ASN A 300 -19.99 15.21 -0.50
C ASN A 300 -20.05 16.71 -0.16
N PRO A 301 -21.06 17.47 -0.61
CA PRO A 301 -21.15 18.91 -0.33
C PRO A 301 -21.08 19.28 1.17
N GLN A 302 -21.47 18.38 2.07
CA GLN A 302 -21.45 18.58 3.52
C GLN A 302 -20.06 18.32 4.14
N THR A 303 -19.29 17.39 3.57
CA THR A 303 -17.93 17.03 4.02
C THR A 303 -16.82 17.74 3.23
N ALA A 304 -17.19 18.49 2.18
CA ALA A 304 -16.27 19.26 1.36
C ALA A 304 -15.60 20.40 2.13
N GLY A 305 -14.32 20.64 1.84
CA GLY A 305 -13.50 21.65 2.51
C GLY A 305 -12.75 21.11 3.72
N ARG A 306 -11.58 21.72 3.99
CA ARG A 306 -10.63 21.26 5.00
C ARG A 306 -11.23 21.16 6.41
N ASP A 307 -11.97 22.17 6.83
CA ASP A 307 -12.51 22.24 8.20
C ASP A 307 -13.63 21.22 8.43
N ASN A 308 -14.52 21.07 7.44
CA ASN A 308 -15.61 20.08 7.49
C ASN A 308 -15.05 18.66 7.47
N PHE A 309 -14.04 18.40 6.63
CA PHE A 309 -13.33 17.14 6.65
C PHE A 309 -12.71 16.85 8.02
N GLN A 310 -12.02 17.83 8.62
CA GLN A 310 -11.40 17.65 9.94
C GLN A 310 -12.42 17.39 11.05
N ARG A 311 -13.60 17.99 10.99
CA ARG A 311 -14.70 17.73 11.95
C ARG A 311 -15.24 16.30 11.78
N SER A 312 -15.70 15.94 10.58
CA SER A 312 -16.21 14.59 10.28
C SER A 312 -15.19 13.49 10.61
N PHE A 313 -13.92 13.75 10.34
CA PHE A 313 -12.84 12.81 10.63
C PHE A 313 -12.59 12.59 12.13
N LYS A 314 -12.82 13.59 12.99
CA LYS A 314 -12.67 13.43 14.44
C LYS A 314 -13.77 12.57 15.04
N ASP A 315 -14.99 12.69 14.54
CA ASP A 315 -16.16 11.98 15.06
C ASP A 315 -16.11 10.47 14.77
N ASP A 316 -15.47 10.07 13.66
CA ASP A 316 -15.41 8.67 13.20
C ASP A 316 -14.14 7.90 13.62
N GLN A 317 -13.38 8.38 14.61
CA GLN A 317 -12.21 7.65 15.11
C GLN A 317 -12.64 6.44 15.96
N ARG A 318 -12.49 5.24 15.40
CA ARG A 318 -12.72 3.98 16.11
C ARG A 318 -11.40 3.46 16.68
N SER A 319 -11.28 3.42 18.00
CA SER A 319 -10.16 2.77 18.69
C SER A 319 -10.51 1.33 19.04
N TYR A 320 -9.62 0.38 18.76
CA TYR A 320 -9.74 -1.00 19.21
C TYR A 320 -8.50 -1.35 20.05
N ARG A 321 -8.66 -1.54 21.36
CA ARG A 321 -7.54 -2.05 22.16
C ARG A 321 -7.43 -3.55 21.91
N MET A 322 -6.31 -3.99 21.33
CA MET A 322 -5.87 -5.37 21.50
C MET A 322 -5.60 -5.54 23.00
N THR A 323 -6.31 -6.44 23.67
CA THR A 323 -6.09 -6.67 25.10
C THR A 323 -4.74 -7.34 25.32
N GLU A 324 -4.13 -7.17 26.49
CA GLU A 324 -2.90 -7.90 26.85
C GLU A 324 -3.08 -9.43 26.69
N GLU A 325 -4.29 -9.96 26.89
CA GLU A 325 -4.63 -11.37 26.61
C GLU A 325 -4.45 -11.78 25.14
N GLN A 326 -4.70 -10.87 24.19
CA GLN A 326 -4.47 -11.11 22.75
C GLN A 326 -2.98 -11.04 22.38
N ILE A 327 -2.18 -10.36 23.22
CA ILE A 327 -0.72 -10.18 23.08
C ILE A 327 0.05 -11.28 23.86
N ALA A 328 -0.56 -11.89 24.88
CA ALA A 328 0.15 -12.67 25.91
C ALA A 328 -0.37 -14.10 26.16
N SER A 329 -1.21 -14.71 25.31
CA SER A 329 -1.62 -16.11 25.51
C SER A 329 -0.88 -17.10 24.59
N PRO A 330 0.27 -17.65 25.01
CA PRO A 330 0.69 -18.98 24.58
C PRO A 330 -0.07 -20.05 25.41
N ALA A 331 -0.73 -20.96 24.70
CA ALA A 331 -1.24 -22.25 25.18
C ALA A 331 -2.36 -22.25 26.23
N GLN A 332 -3.55 -22.71 25.80
CA GLN A 332 -4.30 -23.78 26.45
C GLN A 332 -5.39 -24.27 25.49
N TYR A 333 -5.04 -25.29 24.69
CA TYR A 333 -6.03 -26.20 24.12
C TYR A 333 -5.85 -27.51 24.88
N GLN A 334 -6.84 -27.85 25.72
CA GLN A 334 -7.18 -29.25 25.99
C GLN A 334 -7.99 -29.77 24.81
#